data_AF-A0A0S8JR42-F1
#
_entry.id   AF-A0A0S8JR42-F1
#
_cell.length_a   1.000
_cell.length_b   1.000
_cell.length_c   1.000
_cell.angle_alpha   90.00
_cell.angle_beta   90.00
_cell.angle_gamma   90.00
#
_symmetry.space_group_name_H-M   'P 1'
#
loop_
_entity.id
_entity.type
_entity.pdbx_description
1 polymer ?
#
loop_
_entity_poly.entity_id
_entity_poly.type
_entity_poly.pdbx_seq_one_letter_code
_entity_poly.pdbx_strand_id
1 'polypeptide(L)'
;GPLLKIFKPVGLLIFCSIVAAIALFSLSLATGILIFVVATVYGFAKAYFWPTMIGIAGERFPRGGALTLNMITGVGMIGVGIVGAVFLGYVQDTETDRKILKFDQDEQTALHTEYVTLEKKSIFGKYLSLDMQKLESATEDDRNIVSDIQLNAQKSALKMVAILPLIMLVCFVILLLYFRSIGGYKSITLVEGET
;
A
#
# COMPACT_ATOMS: atom_id res chain seq x y z
N GLY A 1 21.50 6.07 7.56
CA GLY A 1 22.14 5.03 6.73
C GLY A 1 23.08 5.65 5.70
N PRO A 2 23.96 4.86 5.05
CA PRO A 2 24.96 5.36 4.08
C PRO A 2 24.35 6.17 2.91
N LEU A 3 23.16 5.79 2.44
CA LEU A 3 22.45 6.49 1.35
C LEU A 3 21.99 7.91 1.71
N LEU A 4 21.79 8.23 3.00
CA LEU A 4 21.44 9.60 3.45
C LEU A 4 22.62 10.57 3.37
N LYS A 5 23.86 10.06 3.25
CA LYS A 5 25.04 10.90 3.01
C LYS A 5 25.16 11.31 1.53
N ILE A 6 24.45 10.61 0.63
CA ILE A 6 24.50 10.82 -0.83
C ILE A 6 23.24 11.56 -1.32
N PHE A 7 22.06 11.19 -0.80
CA PHE A 7 20.79 11.82 -1.14
C PHE A 7 20.27 12.71 0.00
N LYS A 8 19.83 13.93 -0.33
CA LYS A 8 19.06 14.76 0.60
C LYS A 8 17.82 13.97 1.06
N PRO A 9 17.43 14.02 2.35
CA PRO A 9 16.36 13.16 2.90
C PRO A 9 15.06 13.18 2.10
N VAL A 10 14.60 14.36 1.67
CA VAL A 10 13.38 14.47 0.83
C VAL A 10 13.58 13.90 -0.58
N GLY A 11 14.77 14.04 -1.16
CA GLY A 11 15.09 13.43 -2.45
C GLY A 11 15.06 11.90 -2.40
N LEU A 12 15.50 11.31 -1.28
CA LEU A 12 15.39 9.87 -1.06
C LEU A 12 13.94 9.41 -0.96
N LEU A 13 13.05 10.19 -0.31
CA LEU A 13 11.62 9.88 -0.25
C LEU A 13 10.96 9.90 -1.64
N ILE A 14 11.27 10.91 -2.45
CA ILE A 14 10.81 11.01 -3.85
C ILE A 14 11.25 9.77 -4.65
N PHE A 15 12.53 9.42 -4.57
CA PHE A 15 13.07 8.24 -5.25
C PHE A 15 12.36 6.96 -4.81
N CYS A 16 12.21 6.76 -3.50
CA CYS A 16 11.53 5.58 -2.95
C CYS A 16 10.05 5.54 -3.37
N SER A 17 9.34 6.68 -3.42
CA SER A 17 7.96 6.75 -3.94
C SER A 17 7.85 6.34 -5.40
N ILE A 18 8.77 6.78 -6.26
CA ILE A 18 8.80 6.41 -7.68
C ILE A 18 9.03 4.90 -7.81
N VAL A 19 10.06 4.37 -7.14
CA VAL A 19 10.37 2.94 -7.17
C VAL A 19 9.21 2.11 -6.63
N ALA A 20 8.56 2.55 -5.54
CA ALA A 20 7.41 1.87 -4.96
C ALA A 20 6.20 1.86 -5.91
N ALA A 21 5.90 2.98 -6.57
CA ALA A 21 4.82 3.07 -7.56
C ALA A 21 5.06 2.12 -8.74
N ILE A 22 6.27 2.16 -9.32
CA ILE A 22 6.66 1.29 -10.44
C ILE A 22 6.63 -0.17 -10.02
N ALA A 23 7.16 -0.50 -8.84
CA ALA A 23 7.20 -1.88 -8.35
C ALA A 23 5.80 -2.43 -8.08
N LEU A 24 4.90 -1.68 -7.42
CA LEU A 24 3.52 -2.15 -7.21
C LEU A 24 2.75 -2.32 -8.52
N PHE A 25 2.91 -1.38 -9.45
CA PHE A 25 2.32 -1.51 -10.77
C PHE A 25 2.87 -2.73 -11.51
N SER A 26 4.19 -2.93 -11.49
CA SER A 26 4.84 -4.08 -12.12
C SER A 26 4.42 -5.39 -11.46
N LEU A 27 4.17 -5.40 -10.15
CA LEU A 27 3.72 -6.58 -9.40
C LEU A 27 2.32 -7.02 -9.85
N SER A 28 1.46 -6.08 -10.25
CA SER A 28 0.15 -6.42 -10.83
C SER A 28 0.26 -7.16 -12.17
N LEU A 29 1.36 -6.98 -12.90
CA LEU A 29 1.60 -7.62 -14.21
C LEU A 29 2.51 -8.85 -14.10
N ALA A 30 3.25 -8.98 -13.00
CA ALA A 30 4.22 -10.03 -12.81
C ALA A 30 3.58 -11.42 -12.69
N THR A 31 4.31 -12.43 -13.16
CA THR A 31 3.97 -13.85 -13.07
C THR A 31 5.21 -14.65 -12.70
N GLY A 32 5.02 -15.80 -12.05
CA GLY A 32 6.10 -16.71 -11.67
C GLY A 32 7.21 -16.05 -10.85
N ILE A 33 8.46 -16.34 -11.19
CA ILE A 33 9.65 -15.86 -10.45
C ILE A 33 9.77 -14.32 -10.43
N LEU A 34 9.20 -13.63 -11.41
CA LEU A 34 9.26 -12.17 -11.50
C LEU A 34 8.55 -11.50 -10.32
N ILE A 35 7.54 -12.15 -9.73
CA ILE A 35 6.84 -11.66 -8.53
C ILE A 35 7.84 -11.43 -7.40
N PHE A 36 8.75 -12.38 -7.17
CA PHE A 36 9.77 -12.28 -6.12
C PHE A 36 10.75 -11.15 -6.39
N VAL A 37 11.23 -11.03 -7.64
CA VAL A 37 12.16 -9.96 -8.04
C VAL A 37 11.54 -8.58 -7.80
N VAL A 38 10.31 -8.37 -8.26
CA VAL A 38 9.61 -7.10 -8.10
C VAL A 38 9.26 -6.82 -6.63
N ALA A 39 8.84 -7.84 -5.88
CA ALA A 39 8.57 -7.72 -4.45
C ALA A 39 9.82 -7.35 -3.65
N THR A 40 10.99 -7.87 -4.01
CA THR A 40 12.28 -7.49 -3.40
C THR A 40 12.61 -6.02 -3.68
N VAL A 41 12.44 -5.54 -4.92
CA VAL A 41 12.63 -4.12 -5.26
C VAL A 41 11.69 -3.22 -4.44
N TYR A 42 10.42 -3.61 -4.33
CA TYR A 42 9.45 -2.91 -3.47
C TYR A 42 9.88 -2.91 -2.00
N GLY A 43 10.36 -4.05 -1.49
CA GLY A 43 10.86 -4.21 -0.13
C GLY A 43 12.03 -3.27 0.18
N PHE A 44 12.99 -3.15 -0.74
CA PHE A 44 14.10 -2.20 -0.62
C PHE A 44 13.62 -0.75 -0.57
N ALA A 45 12.70 -0.36 -1.46
CA ALA A 45 12.13 0.99 -1.43
C ALA A 45 11.46 1.28 -0.07
N LYS A 46 10.65 0.35 0.44
CA LYS A 46 9.98 0.49 1.74
C LYS A 46 10.97 0.57 2.91
N ALA A 47 12.05 -0.21 2.86
CA ALA A 47 13.07 -0.25 3.90
C ALA A 47 13.82 1.09 4.07
N TYR A 48 13.98 1.88 3.00
CA TYR A 48 14.55 3.21 3.08
C TYR A 48 13.50 4.31 3.30
N PHE A 49 12.29 4.12 2.80
CA PHE A 49 11.21 5.10 2.90
C PHE A 49 10.83 5.39 4.36
N TRP A 50 10.54 4.35 5.13
CA TRP A 50 10.00 4.49 6.48
C TRP A 50 10.98 5.15 7.46
N PRO A 51 12.25 4.69 7.58
CA PRO A 51 13.20 5.33 8.49
C PRO A 51 13.55 6.76 8.08
N THR A 52 13.58 7.06 6.78
CA THR A 52 13.86 8.42 6.29
C THR A 52 12.72 9.37 6.65
N MET A 53 11.47 8.94 6.50
CA MET A 53 10.31 9.75 6.85
C MET A 53 10.27 10.05 8.35
N ILE A 54 10.51 9.05 9.19
CA ILE A 54 10.62 9.21 10.66
C ILE A 54 11.81 10.10 11.03
N GLY A 55 12.96 9.94 10.36
CA GLY A 55 14.14 10.78 10.58
C GLY A 55 13.88 12.25 10.30
N ILE A 56 13.22 12.57 9.17
CA ILE A 56 12.82 13.95 8.85
C ILE A 56 11.88 14.53 9.89
N ALA A 57 10.91 13.74 10.37
CA ALA A 57 10.00 14.19 11.43
C ALA A 57 10.77 14.50 12.73
N GLY A 58 11.70 13.63 13.14
CA GLY A 58 12.55 13.85 14.30
C GLY A 58 13.41 15.12 14.19
N GLU A 59 14.00 15.37 13.02
CA GLU A 59 14.81 16.57 12.76
C GLU A 59 13.98 17.87 12.69
N ARG A 60 12.69 17.78 12.38
CA ARG A 60 11.79 18.94 12.28
C ARG A 60 11.02 19.22 13.57
N PHE A 61 10.84 18.22 14.43
CA PHE A 61 10.14 18.37 15.71
C PHE A 61 11.02 17.96 16.90
N PRO A 62 12.24 18.53 17.07
CA PRO A 62 13.18 18.10 18.10
C PRO A 62 12.66 18.32 19.52
N ARG A 63 11.82 19.35 19.75
CA ARG A 63 11.19 19.63 21.06
C ARG A 63 10.27 18.50 21.52
N GLY A 64 9.74 17.71 20.58
CA GLY A 64 8.86 16.59 20.86
C GLY A 64 9.57 15.30 21.30
N GLY A 65 10.90 15.23 21.12
CA GLY A 65 11.73 14.11 21.53
C GLY A 65 11.21 12.71 21.14
N ALA A 66 11.53 11.72 21.96
CA ALA A 66 11.12 10.33 21.74
C ALA A 66 9.60 10.12 21.77
N LEU A 67 8.86 10.94 22.55
CA LEU A 67 7.41 10.82 22.68
C LEU A 67 6.71 11.07 21.33
N THR A 68 7.01 12.19 20.68
CA THR A 68 6.40 12.50 19.37
C THR A 68 6.79 11.49 18.29
N LEU A 69 8.03 10.98 18.33
CA LEU A 69 8.50 9.97 17.38
C LEU A 69 7.74 8.64 17.52
N ASN A 70 7.50 8.21 18.77
CA ASN A 70 6.71 7.03 19.08
C ASN A 70 5.23 7.23 18.71
N MET A 71 4.68 8.43 18.91
CA MET A 71 3.30 8.74 18.51
C MET A 71 3.12 8.71 17.00
N ILE A 72 3.99 9.35 16.21
CA ILE A 72 3.91 9.33 14.73
C ILE A 72 3.98 7.89 14.21
N THR A 73 4.91 7.10 14.75
CA THR A 73 5.06 5.69 14.38
C THR A 73 3.83 4.88 14.77
N GLY A 74 3.31 5.05 15.99
CA GLY A 74 2.13 4.36 16.50
C GLY A 74 0.87 4.69 15.70
N VAL A 75 0.60 5.97 15.44
CA VAL A 75 -0.52 6.42 14.59
C VAL A 75 -0.38 5.86 13.18
N GLY A 76 0.82 5.85 12.62
CA GLY A 76 1.10 5.23 11.33
C GLY A 76 0.71 3.75 11.30
N MET A 77 1.09 2.98 12.32
CA MET A 77 0.76 1.54 12.40
C MET A 77 -0.73 1.29 12.60
N ILE A 78 -1.43 2.13 13.38
CA ILE A 78 -2.88 2.09 13.50
C ILE A 78 -3.55 2.36 12.14
N GLY A 79 -3.04 3.35 11.39
CA GLY A 79 -3.51 3.64 10.04
C GLY A 79 -3.36 2.44 9.08
N VAL A 80 -2.24 1.71 9.16
CA VAL A 80 -2.03 0.49 8.36
C VAL A 80 -3.08 -0.57 8.67
N GLY A 81 -3.38 -0.82 9.95
CA GLY A 81 -4.34 -1.85 10.36
C GLY A 81 -5.79 -1.47 10.09
N ILE A 82 -6.23 -0.31 10.62
CA ILE A 82 -7.64 0.09 10.60
C ILE A 82 -8.08 0.53 9.21
N VAL A 83 -7.22 1.24 8.48
CA VAL A 83 -7.57 1.82 7.18
C VAL A 83 -6.93 1.01 6.05
N GLY A 84 -5.63 0.77 6.11
CA GLY A 84 -4.88 0.14 5.02
C GLY A 84 -5.34 -1.29 4.70
N ALA A 85 -5.34 -2.18 5.70
CA ALA A 85 -5.74 -3.58 5.53
C ALA A 85 -7.22 -3.71 5.17
N VAL A 86 -8.09 -2.92 5.81
CA VAL A 86 -9.53 -2.90 5.52
C VAL A 86 -9.81 -2.37 4.11
N PHE A 87 -9.10 -1.33 3.67
CA PHE A 87 -9.20 -0.80 2.31
C PHE A 87 -8.76 -1.83 1.28
N LEU A 88 -7.62 -2.49 1.51
CA LEU A 88 -7.11 -3.51 0.58
C LEU A 88 -8.09 -4.68 0.47
N GLY A 89 -8.62 -5.17 1.60
CA GLY A 89 -9.63 -6.23 1.62
C GLY A 89 -10.92 -5.83 0.89
N TYR A 90 -11.42 -4.60 1.12
CA TYR A 90 -12.59 -4.07 0.42
C TYR A 90 -12.39 -4.04 -1.10
N VAL A 91 -11.24 -3.54 -1.56
CA VAL A 91 -10.92 -3.48 -3.00
C VAL A 91 -10.77 -4.89 -3.57
N GLN A 92 -10.07 -5.80 -2.89
CA GLN A 92 -9.90 -7.18 -3.35
C GLN A 92 -11.23 -7.92 -3.47
N ASP A 93 -12.08 -7.85 -2.45
CA ASP A 93 -13.36 -8.55 -2.43
C ASP A 93 -14.32 -7.96 -3.48
N THR A 94 -14.37 -6.63 -3.63
CA THR A 94 -15.20 -5.95 -4.65
C THR A 94 -14.73 -6.27 -6.08
N GLU A 95 -13.41 -6.31 -6.32
CA GLU A 95 -12.88 -6.70 -7.64
C GLU A 95 -13.14 -8.19 -7.93
N THR A 96 -13.11 -9.04 -6.91
CA THR A 96 -13.42 -10.46 -7.05
C THR A 96 -14.90 -10.66 -7.40
N ASP A 97 -15.79 -10.05 -6.60
CA ASP A 97 -17.24 -10.00 -6.83
C ASP A 97 -17.57 -9.57 -8.27
N ARG A 98 -17.02 -8.43 -8.72
CA ARG A 98 -17.24 -7.92 -10.08
C ARG A 98 -16.74 -8.87 -11.16
N LYS A 99 -15.59 -9.53 -10.97
CA LYS A 99 -15.02 -10.42 -11.99
C LYS A 99 -15.75 -11.75 -12.08
N ILE A 100 -16.23 -12.30 -10.96
CA ILE A 100 -17.07 -13.50 -10.96
C ILE A 100 -18.41 -13.19 -11.63
N LEU A 101 -19.03 -12.03 -11.34
CA LEU A 101 -20.25 -11.60 -12.05
C LEU A 101 -20.07 -11.49 -13.56
N LYS A 102 -18.93 -10.96 -14.02
CA LYS A 102 -18.63 -10.89 -15.46
C LYS A 102 -18.43 -12.27 -16.07
N PHE A 103 -17.72 -13.15 -15.38
CA PHE A 103 -17.52 -14.53 -15.83
C PHE A 103 -18.86 -15.26 -15.95
N ASP A 104 -19.75 -15.13 -14.97
CA ASP A 104 -21.10 -15.70 -15.01
C ASP A 104 -21.93 -15.18 -16.21
N GLN A 105 -21.76 -13.90 -16.58
CA GLN A 105 -22.41 -13.32 -17.75
C GLN A 105 -21.87 -13.87 -19.07
N ASP A 106 -20.55 -14.05 -19.16
CA ASP A 106 -19.88 -14.46 -20.39
C ASP A 106 -20.03 -15.98 -20.65
N GLU A 107 -19.96 -16.80 -19.59
CA GLU A 107 -19.97 -18.27 -19.66
C GLU A 107 -21.32 -18.90 -19.22
N GLN A 108 -22.32 -18.07 -18.87
CA GLN A 108 -23.64 -18.50 -18.40
C GLN A 108 -23.59 -19.40 -17.15
N THR A 109 -22.65 -19.12 -16.23
CA THR A 109 -22.50 -19.83 -14.96
C THR A 109 -23.23 -19.12 -13.82
N ALA A 110 -23.28 -19.75 -12.62
CA ALA A 110 -23.93 -19.21 -11.42
C ALA A 110 -22.97 -19.13 -10.21
N LEU A 111 -21.66 -19.02 -10.47
CA LEU A 111 -20.59 -19.08 -9.47
C LEU A 111 -20.70 -17.94 -8.45
N HIS A 112 -21.18 -16.76 -8.88
CA HIS A 112 -21.38 -15.61 -8.01
C HIS A 112 -22.40 -15.91 -6.92
N THR A 113 -23.55 -16.46 -7.28
CA THR A 113 -24.63 -16.75 -6.33
C THR A 113 -24.25 -17.87 -5.38
N GLU A 114 -23.44 -18.81 -5.84
CA GLU A 114 -23.01 -19.96 -5.06
C GLU A 114 -21.89 -19.64 -4.06
N TYR A 115 -20.86 -18.91 -4.50
CA TYR A 115 -19.62 -18.71 -3.75
C TYR A 115 -19.44 -17.29 -3.19
N VAL A 116 -20.12 -16.26 -3.70
CA VAL A 116 -19.99 -14.86 -3.23
C VAL A 116 -21.13 -14.49 -2.29
N THR A 117 -21.24 -15.22 -1.17
CA THR A 117 -22.41 -15.12 -0.26
C THR A 117 -22.15 -14.38 1.04
N LEU A 118 -20.91 -14.07 1.37
CA LEU A 118 -20.58 -13.43 2.64
C LEU A 118 -20.66 -11.90 2.54
N GLU A 119 -21.70 -11.31 3.14
CA GLU A 119 -21.82 -9.85 3.28
C GLU A 119 -20.88 -9.36 4.39
N LYS A 120 -19.92 -8.51 4.01
CA LYS A 120 -19.02 -7.82 4.92
C LYS A 120 -19.38 -6.33 4.98
N LYS A 121 -19.18 -5.74 6.16
CA LYS A 121 -19.31 -4.29 6.38
C LYS A 121 -17.95 -3.71 6.76
N SER A 122 -17.48 -2.74 5.99
CA SER A 122 -16.26 -1.97 6.30
C SER A 122 -16.58 -0.48 6.47
N ILE A 123 -15.55 0.30 6.79
CA ILE A 123 -15.57 1.77 6.77
C ILE A 123 -15.87 2.34 5.37
N PHE A 124 -15.71 1.55 4.31
CA PHE A 124 -16.00 1.92 2.91
C PHE A 124 -17.37 1.45 2.43
N GLY A 125 -18.18 0.85 3.31
CA GLY A 125 -19.52 0.37 3.01
C GLY A 125 -19.67 -1.14 3.08
N LYS A 126 -20.82 -1.61 2.61
CA LYS A 126 -21.18 -3.04 2.51
C LYS A 126 -20.68 -3.60 1.18
N TYR A 127 -20.17 -4.82 1.20
CA TYR A 127 -19.66 -5.52 0.03
C TYR A 127 -19.78 -7.02 0.25
N LEU A 128 -19.86 -7.77 -0.85
CA LEU A 128 -19.86 -9.23 -0.81
C LEU A 128 -18.44 -9.76 -0.94
N SER A 129 -18.22 -10.95 -0.40
CA SER A 129 -16.93 -11.62 -0.41
C SER A 129 -17.10 -13.12 -0.60
N LEU A 130 -16.03 -13.76 -1.07
CA LEU A 130 -15.98 -15.20 -1.27
C LEU A 130 -16.16 -15.94 0.06
N ASP A 131 -17.05 -16.92 0.04
CA ASP A 131 -17.21 -17.92 1.09
C ASP A 131 -16.18 -19.03 0.88
N MET A 132 -15.05 -18.89 1.58
CA MET A 132 -13.94 -19.84 1.49
C MET A 132 -14.35 -21.25 1.96
N GLN A 133 -15.30 -21.38 2.88
CA GLN A 133 -15.75 -22.68 3.35
C GLN A 133 -16.53 -23.42 2.27
N LYS A 134 -17.38 -22.71 1.52
CA LYS A 134 -18.06 -23.30 0.37
C LYS A 134 -17.10 -23.65 -0.75
N LEU A 135 -16.10 -22.80 -1.00
CA LEU A 135 -15.08 -23.02 -2.01
C LEU A 135 -14.19 -24.24 -1.70
N GLU A 136 -13.93 -24.52 -0.42
CA GLU A 136 -13.24 -25.73 0.04
C GLU A 136 -14.05 -27.01 -0.19
N SER A 137 -15.37 -26.92 -0.29
CA SER A 137 -16.24 -28.04 -0.65
C SER A 137 -16.63 -28.09 -2.14
N ALA A 138 -16.21 -27.10 -2.92
CA ALA A 138 -16.51 -26.99 -4.34
C ALA A 138 -15.86 -28.10 -5.17
N THR A 139 -16.35 -28.27 -6.41
CA THR A 139 -15.67 -29.09 -7.41
C THR A 139 -14.27 -28.54 -7.69
N GLU A 140 -13.33 -29.40 -8.09
CA GLU A 140 -11.96 -28.96 -8.43
C GLU A 140 -11.96 -27.94 -9.58
N ASP A 141 -12.87 -28.09 -10.54
CA ASP A 141 -13.02 -27.17 -11.67
C ASP A 141 -13.47 -25.78 -11.20
N ASP A 142 -14.53 -25.69 -10.40
CA ASP A 142 -15.01 -24.41 -9.87
C ASP A 142 -13.97 -23.74 -8.97
N ARG A 143 -13.28 -24.54 -8.15
CA ARG A 143 -12.22 -24.03 -7.28
C ARG A 143 -11.09 -23.39 -8.08
N ASN A 144 -10.66 -24.06 -9.15
CA ASN A 144 -9.60 -23.56 -10.02
C ASN A 144 -10.03 -22.26 -10.72
N ILE A 145 -11.24 -22.24 -11.28
CA ILE A 145 -11.81 -21.05 -11.95
C ILE A 145 -11.88 -19.86 -10.98
N VAL A 146 -12.50 -20.05 -9.81
CA VAL A 146 -12.68 -18.99 -8.82
C VAL A 146 -11.33 -18.52 -8.27
N SER A 147 -10.38 -19.44 -8.04
CA SER A 147 -9.02 -19.09 -7.59
C SER A 147 -8.28 -18.25 -8.64
N ASP A 148 -8.38 -18.60 -9.92
CA ASP A 148 -7.78 -17.83 -11.01
C ASP A 148 -8.41 -16.43 -11.13
N ILE A 149 -9.73 -16.33 -10.99
CA ILE A 149 -10.43 -15.04 -10.95
C ILE A 149 -9.96 -14.22 -9.75
N GLN A 150 -9.84 -14.84 -8.57
CA GLN A 150 -9.38 -14.19 -7.35
C GLN A 150 -7.93 -13.68 -7.49
N LEU A 151 -7.02 -14.48 -8.05
CA LEU A 151 -5.65 -14.06 -8.34
C LEU A 151 -5.61 -12.86 -9.27
N ASN A 152 -6.44 -12.86 -10.31
CA ASN A 152 -6.58 -11.72 -11.21
C ASN A 152 -7.17 -10.50 -10.50
N ALA A 153 -8.13 -10.67 -9.59
CA ALA A 153 -8.69 -9.58 -8.78
C ALA A 153 -7.64 -8.96 -7.85
N GLN A 154 -6.82 -9.78 -7.18
CA GLN A 154 -5.72 -9.31 -6.35
C GLN A 154 -4.69 -8.48 -7.15
N LYS A 155 -4.36 -8.90 -8.37
CA LYS A 155 -3.51 -8.11 -9.28
C LYS A 155 -4.15 -6.76 -9.64
N SER A 156 -5.44 -6.74 -9.96
CA SER A 156 -6.18 -5.48 -10.19
C SER A 156 -6.16 -4.57 -8.96
N ALA A 157 -6.33 -5.13 -7.77
CA ALA A 157 -6.25 -4.38 -6.51
C ALA A 157 -4.86 -3.76 -6.30
N LEU A 158 -3.77 -4.49 -6.57
CA LEU A 158 -2.40 -3.95 -6.49
C LEU A 158 -2.19 -2.75 -7.41
N LYS A 159 -2.76 -2.78 -8.62
CA LYS A 159 -2.72 -1.66 -9.57
C LYS A 159 -3.43 -0.43 -9.02
N MET A 160 -4.58 -0.60 -8.36
CA MET A 160 -5.31 0.49 -7.72
C MET A 160 -4.51 1.09 -6.55
N VAL A 161 -3.87 0.25 -5.74
CA VAL A 161 -3.07 0.67 -4.59
C VAL A 161 -1.77 1.39 -5.01
N ALA A 162 -1.26 1.13 -6.22
CA ALA A 162 -0.10 1.85 -6.76
C ALA A 162 -0.33 3.38 -6.93
N ILE A 163 -1.58 3.84 -6.86
CA ILE A 163 -1.92 5.27 -6.82
C ILE A 163 -1.44 5.91 -5.51
N LEU A 164 -1.41 5.18 -4.38
CA LEU A 164 -1.03 5.76 -3.09
C LEU A 164 0.43 6.26 -3.06
N PRO A 165 1.44 5.48 -3.52
CA PRO A 165 2.80 6.01 -3.67
C PRO A 165 2.91 7.19 -4.65
N LEU A 166 2.04 7.28 -5.65
CA LEU A 166 2.00 8.41 -6.58
C LEU A 166 1.48 9.69 -5.89
N ILE A 167 0.46 9.58 -5.05
CA ILE A 167 0.01 10.69 -4.22
C ILE A 167 1.13 11.12 -3.27
N MET A 168 1.81 10.16 -2.62
CA MET A 168 2.98 10.43 -1.78
C MET A 168 4.10 11.12 -2.55
N LEU A 169 4.36 10.71 -3.79
CA LEU A 169 5.33 11.36 -4.66
C LEU A 169 5.01 12.85 -4.83
N VAL A 170 3.75 13.17 -5.16
CA VAL A 170 3.29 14.56 -5.30
C VAL A 170 3.49 15.33 -4.00
N CYS A 171 3.11 14.76 -2.85
CA CYS A 171 3.32 15.38 -1.54
C CYS A 171 4.80 15.68 -1.27
N PHE A 172 5.72 14.76 -1.57
CA PHE A 172 7.14 15.00 -1.35
C PHE A 172 7.76 15.95 -2.37
N VAL A 173 7.25 16.00 -3.59
CA VAL A 173 7.63 17.03 -4.57
C VAL A 173 7.22 18.41 -4.06
N ILE A 174 5.99 18.55 -3.55
CA ILE A 174 5.53 19.79 -2.92
C ILE A 174 6.42 20.15 -1.72
N LEU A 175 6.74 19.17 -0.86
CA LEU A 175 7.62 19.38 0.29
C LEU A 175 9.04 19.81 -0.13
N LEU A 176 9.56 19.24 -1.21
CA LEU A 176 10.86 19.61 -1.78
C LEU A 176 10.85 21.05 -2.28
N LEU A 177 9.80 21.45 -3.01
CA LEU A 177 9.64 22.82 -3.49
C LEU A 177 9.50 23.81 -2.32
N TYR A 178 8.72 23.45 -1.31
CA TYR A 178 8.60 24.21 -0.07
C TYR A 178 9.97 24.42 0.60
N PHE A 179 10.74 23.36 0.82
CA PHE A 179 12.07 23.50 1.40
C PHE A 179 13.04 24.28 0.53
N ARG A 180 12.95 24.21 -0.80
CA ARG A 180 13.73 25.08 -1.69
C ARG A 180 13.36 26.55 -1.52
N SER A 181 12.07 26.87 -1.34
CA SER A 181 11.61 28.25 -1.17
C SER A 181 12.08 28.92 0.12
N ILE A 182 12.31 28.15 1.19
CA ILE A 182 12.75 28.67 2.50
C ILE A 182 14.25 28.53 2.78
N GLY A 183 15.07 28.38 1.73
CA GLY A 183 16.54 28.32 1.86
C GLY A 183 17.12 26.93 2.14
N GLY A 184 16.37 25.87 1.85
CA GLY A 184 16.82 24.47 1.86
C GLY A 184 16.32 23.64 3.04
N TYR A 185 16.56 22.32 2.94
CA TYR A 185 16.37 21.41 4.07
C TYR A 185 17.45 21.70 5.13
N LYS A 186 17.03 22.01 6.36
CA LYS A 186 17.91 22.27 7.51
C LYS A 186 17.37 21.53 8.72
N SER A 187 18.23 20.80 9.42
CA SER A 187 17.90 20.20 10.71
C SER A 187 17.69 21.31 11.75
N ILE A 188 16.65 21.20 12.57
CA ILE A 188 16.43 22.12 13.68
C ILE A 188 17.18 21.55 14.89
N THR A 189 18.19 22.26 15.37
CA THR A 189 18.92 21.91 16.60
C THR A 189 18.43 22.80 17.73
N LEU A 190 18.10 22.21 18.87
CA LEU A 190 17.82 23.00 20.08
C LEU A 190 19.15 23.41 20.70
N VAL A 191 19.29 24.70 20.99
CA VAL A 191 20.38 25.19 21.85
C VAL A 191 19.99 24.84 23.28
N GLU A 192 20.92 24.22 24.01
CA GLU A 192 20.75 23.77 25.40
C GLU A 192 20.41 24.99 26.28
N GLY A 193 19.12 25.21 26.60
CA GLY A 193 18.67 26.37 27.39
C GLY A 193 17.23 26.83 27.19
N GLU A 194 16.51 26.40 26.15
CA GLU A 194 15.07 26.68 25.97
C GLU A 194 14.23 25.44 26.28
N THR A 195 13.93 25.24 27.56
CA THR A 195 12.84 24.37 28.04
C THR A 195 11.49 25.06 27.88
#